data_AF-A0A3D1R271-F1
#
_entry.id   AF-A0A3D1R271-F1
#
_cell.length_a   1.000
_cell.length_b   1.000
_cell.length_c   1.000
_cell.angle_alpha   90.00
_cell.angle_beta   90.00
_cell.angle_gamma   90.00
#
_symmetry.space_group_name_H-M   'P 1'
#
loop_
_entity.id
_entity.type
_entity.pdbx_description
1 polymer ?
#
loop_
_entity_poly.entity_id
_entity_poly.type
_entity_poly.pdbx_seq_one_letter_code
_entity_poly.pdbx_strand_id
1 'polypeptide(L)'
;MALALLSTGCLITDVLEERPVDPPVPNSAPHVEEASLSPPPWQIVSLGSEAGGASGCRETLRVGVVADEDVEDLLMARWFIDYWENTSPVEDYRFPNTGKPQRIGPSFVVTPETFLKSDPERRRTTHVVMVVISDGFESGSDFTRPMEGKAAVTYTWTVDTTEAASCPDESQDGGYL
;
A
#
# COMPACT_ATOMS: atom_id res chain seq x y z
N MET A 1 18.59 -21.15 81.91
CA MET A 1 19.75 -20.77 81.08
C MET A 1 19.42 -21.17 79.64
N ALA A 2 19.30 -20.15 78.78
CA ALA A 2 19.09 -20.11 77.32
C ALA A 2 18.15 -21.12 76.63
N LEU A 3 16.97 -20.62 76.26
CA LEU A 3 16.00 -21.17 75.32
C LEU A 3 16.41 -20.73 73.90
N ALA A 4 16.60 -21.67 72.97
CA ALA A 4 16.93 -21.38 71.57
C ALA A 4 15.66 -20.97 70.81
N LEU A 5 15.57 -19.69 70.41
CA LEU A 5 14.54 -19.17 69.52
C LEU A 5 14.94 -19.46 68.07
N LEU A 6 14.22 -20.38 67.42
CA LEU A 6 14.30 -20.62 65.98
C LEU A 6 13.63 -19.45 65.26
N SER A 7 14.42 -18.68 64.53
CA SER A 7 13.94 -17.64 63.61
C SER A 7 13.26 -18.29 62.41
N THR A 8 11.93 -18.40 62.44
CA THR A 8 11.15 -18.72 61.25
C THR A 8 11.06 -17.48 60.38
N GLY A 9 11.96 -17.36 59.40
CA GLY A 9 11.81 -16.41 58.31
C GLY A 9 10.59 -16.77 57.49
N CYS A 10 9.56 -15.90 57.49
CA CYS A 10 8.50 -15.98 56.50
C CYS A 10 9.11 -15.66 55.14
N LEU A 11 9.20 -16.67 54.28
CA LEU A 11 9.28 -16.46 52.84
C LEU A 11 7.98 -15.77 52.43
N ILE A 12 8.05 -14.45 52.22
CA ILE A 12 7.01 -13.76 51.45
C ILE A 12 7.19 -14.29 50.03
N THR A 13 6.39 -15.28 49.67
CA THR A 13 6.12 -15.57 48.27
C THR A 13 5.37 -14.36 47.75
N ASP A 14 6.10 -13.46 47.08
CA ASP A 14 5.49 -12.55 46.12
C ASP A 14 4.79 -13.44 45.10
N VAL A 15 3.49 -13.66 45.34
CA VAL A 15 2.58 -14.13 44.31
C VAL A 15 2.59 -13.00 43.30
N LEU A 16 3.44 -13.14 42.27
CA LEU A 16 3.31 -12.40 41.03
C LEU A 16 1.86 -12.61 40.60
N GLU A 17 1.02 -11.62 40.89
CA GLU A 17 -0.30 -11.50 40.26
C GLU A 17 -0.01 -11.52 38.77
N GLU A 18 -0.28 -12.67 38.13
CA GLU A 18 -0.33 -12.75 36.69
C GLU A 18 -1.37 -11.73 36.27
N ARG A 19 -0.90 -10.56 35.81
CA ARG A 19 -1.80 -9.59 35.19
C ARG A 19 -2.57 -10.36 34.13
N PRO A 20 -3.91 -10.27 34.12
CA PRO A 20 -4.69 -10.82 33.02
C PRO A 20 -4.05 -10.34 31.74
N VAL A 21 -3.65 -11.26 30.86
CA VAL A 21 -3.20 -10.90 29.53
C VAL A 21 -4.40 -10.22 28.89
N ASP A 22 -4.26 -8.92 28.59
CA ASP A 22 -5.31 -8.19 27.88
C ASP A 22 -5.69 -8.99 26.63
N PRO A 23 -6.98 -9.09 26.29
CA PRO A 23 -7.38 -9.80 25.09
C PRO A 23 -6.65 -9.22 23.87
N PRO A 24 -6.30 -10.04 22.86
CA PRO A 24 -5.66 -9.52 21.65
C PRO A 24 -6.53 -8.39 21.08
N VAL A 25 -5.93 -7.22 20.88
CA VAL A 25 -6.61 -6.12 20.20
C VAL A 25 -6.87 -6.56 18.76
N PRO A 26 -8.11 -6.51 18.25
CA PRO A 26 -8.39 -6.85 16.86
C PRO A 26 -7.65 -5.89 15.92
N ASN A 27 -6.97 -6.46 14.91
CA ASN A 27 -6.28 -5.70 13.88
C ASN A 27 -7.28 -4.90 13.02
N SER A 28 -7.00 -3.62 12.82
CA SER A 28 -7.80 -2.71 12.01
C SER A 28 -7.27 -2.67 10.58
N ALA A 29 -8.13 -2.88 9.60
CA ALA A 29 -7.71 -2.87 8.22
C ALA A 29 -7.30 -1.46 7.76
N PRO A 30 -6.27 -1.32 6.92
CA PRO A 30 -5.96 -0.03 6.31
C PRO A 30 -7.09 0.43 5.40
N HIS A 31 -7.36 1.73 5.41
CA HIS A 31 -8.40 2.38 4.61
C HIS A 31 -7.80 3.53 3.82
N VAL A 32 -8.16 3.68 2.54
CA VAL A 32 -7.76 4.85 1.75
C VAL A 32 -8.94 5.81 1.66
N GLU A 33 -8.70 7.09 1.90
CA GLU A 33 -9.69 8.12 1.64
C GLU A 33 -9.92 8.20 0.13
N GLU A 34 -11.03 7.65 -0.38
CA GLU A 34 -11.24 7.50 -1.84
C GLU A 34 -11.16 8.83 -2.60
N ALA A 35 -11.58 9.93 -1.97
CA ALA A 35 -11.46 11.28 -2.54
C ALA A 35 -10.01 11.75 -2.74
N SER A 36 -9.04 11.04 -2.14
CA SER A 36 -7.61 11.30 -2.27
C SER A 36 -6.93 10.48 -3.38
N LEU A 37 -7.68 9.63 -4.09
CA LEU A 37 -7.19 8.89 -5.25
C LEU A 37 -7.22 9.78 -6.50
N SER A 38 -6.09 9.88 -7.20
CA SER A 38 -5.98 10.71 -8.41
C SER A 38 -5.18 10.01 -9.51
N PRO A 39 -5.68 9.98 -10.77
CA PRO A 39 -7.06 10.25 -11.13
C PRO A 39 -8.01 9.28 -10.40
N PRO A 40 -9.32 9.52 -10.35
CA PRO A 40 -10.23 8.58 -9.71
C PRO A 40 -10.20 7.20 -10.39
N PRO A 41 -10.23 6.08 -9.64
CA PRO A 41 -10.10 4.72 -10.21
C PRO A 41 -11.16 4.34 -11.26
N TRP A 42 -12.33 4.99 -11.22
CA TRP A 42 -13.41 4.79 -12.20
C TRP A 42 -13.20 5.53 -13.53
N GLN A 43 -12.18 6.40 -13.62
CA GLN A 43 -11.82 7.10 -14.84
C GLN A 43 -10.81 6.28 -15.65
N ILE A 44 -11.00 6.25 -16.97
CA ILE A 44 -10.00 5.71 -17.89
C ILE A 44 -8.90 6.76 -18.10
N VAL A 45 -7.65 6.36 -17.88
CA VAL A 45 -6.46 7.17 -18.15
C VAL A 45 -6.01 6.92 -19.57
N SER A 46 -5.97 7.94 -20.43
CA SER A 46 -5.50 7.80 -21.81
C SER A 46 -4.05 8.28 -21.93
N LEU A 47 -3.16 7.39 -22.36
CA LEU A 47 -1.75 7.71 -22.63
C LEU A 47 -1.50 7.71 -24.15
N GLY A 48 -1.50 8.91 -24.74
CA GLY A 48 -1.11 9.09 -26.13
C GLY A 48 0.40 8.94 -26.36
N SER A 49 0.77 8.57 -27.57
CA SER A 49 2.13 8.77 -28.09
C SER A 49 2.09 9.94 -29.05
N GLU A 50 2.87 11.00 -28.78
CA GLU A 50 3.00 12.08 -29.77
C GLU A 50 3.57 11.52 -31.07
N ALA A 51 2.94 11.87 -32.19
CA ALA A 51 3.43 11.57 -33.51
C ALA A 51 4.73 12.37 -33.77
N GLY A 52 5.89 11.86 -33.35
CA GLY A 52 7.17 12.40 -33.80
C GLY A 52 8.35 12.44 -32.83
N GLY A 53 8.25 12.07 -31.55
CA GLY A 53 9.46 11.96 -30.74
C GLY A 53 9.32 12.01 -29.22
N ALA A 54 9.83 10.95 -28.58
CA ALA A 54 10.52 10.90 -27.28
C ALA A 54 9.82 11.33 -25.97
N SER A 55 8.71 12.07 -25.97
CA SER A 55 7.93 12.31 -24.74
C SER A 55 6.52 11.75 -24.90
N GLY A 56 6.36 10.45 -24.65
CA GLY A 56 5.04 9.84 -24.52
C GLY A 56 4.27 10.49 -23.36
N CYS A 57 2.95 10.55 -23.47
CA CYS A 57 2.13 11.08 -22.38
C CYS A 57 2.43 10.32 -21.09
N ARG A 58 2.51 11.07 -19.99
CA ARG A 58 2.81 10.56 -18.65
C ARG A 58 1.64 10.88 -17.75
N GLU A 59 1.18 9.90 -17.00
CA GLU A 59 0.19 10.11 -15.94
C GLU A 59 0.77 9.64 -14.61
N THR A 60 0.35 10.28 -13.51
CA THR A 60 0.71 9.88 -12.16
C THR A 60 -0.52 9.39 -11.42
N LEU A 61 -0.59 8.09 -11.18
CA LEU A 61 -1.58 7.48 -10.29
C LEU A 61 -1.16 7.73 -8.85
N ARG A 62 -2.05 8.25 -8.02
CA ARG A 62 -1.78 8.69 -6.65
C ARG A 62 -2.72 8.01 -5.69
N VAL A 63 -2.14 7.47 -4.64
CA VAL A 63 -2.83 7.14 -3.39
C VAL A 63 -2.56 8.31 -2.45
N GLY A 64 -3.55 9.15 -2.16
CA GLY A 64 -3.33 10.38 -1.40
C GLY A 64 -3.12 10.12 0.09
N VAL A 65 -4.18 9.76 0.81
CA VAL A 65 -4.16 9.55 2.26
C VAL A 65 -4.61 8.13 2.59
N VAL A 66 -3.78 7.42 3.34
CA VAL A 66 -4.09 6.10 3.89
C VAL A 66 -4.19 6.21 5.40
N ALA A 67 -5.30 5.73 5.95
CA ALA A 67 -5.59 5.65 7.36
C ALA A 67 -5.39 4.21 7.85
N ASP A 68 -4.73 4.08 8.99
CA ASP A 68 -4.45 2.84 9.70
C ASP A 68 -4.46 3.14 11.21
N GLU A 69 -5.40 2.54 11.95
CA GLU A 69 -5.53 2.79 13.39
C GLU A 69 -4.39 2.14 14.20
N ASP A 70 -3.77 1.10 13.63
CA ASP A 70 -2.66 0.38 14.23
C ASP A 70 -1.34 1.09 13.88
N VAL A 71 -1.11 2.25 14.51
CA VAL A 71 -0.01 3.17 14.14
C VAL A 71 1.41 2.59 14.17
N GLU A 72 1.61 1.46 14.84
CA GLU A 72 2.90 0.75 14.90
C GLU A 72 3.08 -0.26 13.75
N ASP A 73 2.02 -0.56 13.00
CA ASP A 73 2.05 -1.52 11.91
C ASP A 73 2.85 -1.03 10.71
N LEU A 74 3.50 -2.00 10.07
CA LEU A 74 4.19 -1.82 8.82
C LEU A 74 3.19 -1.77 7.68
N LEU A 75 2.95 -0.57 7.16
CA LEU A 75 2.11 -0.41 5.98
C LEU A 75 2.97 -0.46 4.71
N MET A 76 2.50 -1.22 3.73
CA MET A 76 3.15 -1.41 2.44
C MET A 76 2.13 -1.31 1.31
N ALA A 77 2.55 -0.75 0.18
CA ALA A 77 1.81 -0.80 -1.08
C ALA A 77 2.61 -1.58 -2.12
N ARG A 78 1.90 -2.33 -2.96
CA ARG A 78 2.47 -3.04 -4.11
C ARG A 78 1.69 -2.69 -5.36
N TRP A 79 2.40 -2.25 -6.38
CA TRP A 79 1.86 -1.91 -7.68
C TRP A 79 2.01 -3.07 -8.64
N PHE A 80 0.98 -3.32 -9.43
CA PHE A 80 0.92 -4.37 -10.43
C PHE A 80 0.39 -3.80 -11.74
N ILE A 81 0.86 -4.38 -12.84
CA ILE A 81 0.37 -4.09 -14.18
C ILE A 81 -0.08 -5.43 -14.76
N ASP A 82 -1.32 -5.46 -15.22
CA ASP A 82 -1.94 -6.64 -15.83
C ASP A 82 -1.73 -7.88 -14.96
N TYR A 83 -2.12 -7.78 -13.68
CA TYR A 83 -1.86 -8.79 -12.63
C TYR A 83 -2.24 -10.22 -13.05
N TRP A 84 -3.28 -10.36 -13.87
CA TRP A 84 -3.75 -11.64 -14.42
C TRP A 84 -2.71 -12.33 -15.32
N GLU A 85 -1.78 -11.57 -15.91
CA GLU A 85 -0.72 -12.05 -16.79
C GLU A 85 0.65 -12.05 -16.08
N ASN A 86 0.89 -11.09 -15.19
CA ASN A 86 2.11 -11.00 -14.39
C ASN A 86 1.78 -10.75 -12.92
N THR A 87 1.90 -11.80 -12.10
CA THR A 87 1.58 -11.73 -10.67
C THR A 87 2.65 -11.04 -9.83
N SER A 88 3.82 -10.73 -10.39
CA SER A 88 4.90 -10.06 -9.65
C SER A 88 4.67 -8.55 -9.63
N PRO A 89 4.88 -7.89 -8.48
CA PRO A 89 4.77 -6.44 -8.40
C PRO A 89 5.82 -5.76 -9.28
N VAL A 90 5.44 -4.63 -9.86
CA VAL A 90 6.34 -3.76 -10.64
C VAL A 90 7.04 -2.75 -9.75
N GLU A 91 6.42 -2.39 -8.62
CA GLU A 91 6.97 -1.47 -7.63
C GLU A 91 6.39 -1.77 -6.24
N ASP A 92 7.26 -1.76 -5.23
CA ASP A 92 6.89 -1.87 -3.83
C ASP A 92 7.19 -0.54 -3.13
N TYR A 93 6.28 -0.09 -2.27
CA TYR A 93 6.45 1.10 -1.44
C TYR A 93 6.20 0.77 0.02
N ARG A 94 7.14 1.15 0.89
CA ARG A 94 6.99 1.03 2.34
C ARG A 94 6.69 2.40 2.92
N PHE A 95 5.56 2.51 3.61
CA PHE A 95 5.17 3.75 4.25
C PHE A 95 6.14 4.08 5.39
N PRO A 96 6.57 5.34 5.54
CA PRO A 96 7.29 5.76 6.73
C PRO A 96 6.43 5.52 7.98
N ASN A 97 6.99 4.87 9.00
CA ASN A 97 6.34 4.81 10.30
C ASN A 97 6.48 6.19 10.96
N THR A 98 5.36 6.90 11.06
CA THR A 98 5.28 8.26 11.63
C THR A 98 4.63 8.29 13.01
N GLY A 99 4.18 7.14 13.55
CA GLY A 99 3.35 7.07 14.75
C GLY A 99 2.00 7.79 14.64
N LYS A 100 1.55 8.05 13.39
CA LYS A 100 0.28 8.71 13.10
C LYS A 100 -0.66 7.76 12.36
N PRO A 101 -1.98 7.88 12.60
CA PRO A 101 -2.96 7.03 11.94
C PRO A 101 -3.13 7.35 10.45
N GLN A 102 -2.88 8.59 10.03
CA GLN A 102 -2.91 8.99 8.63
C GLN A 102 -1.50 9.14 8.07
N ARG A 103 -1.26 8.54 6.91
CA ARG A 103 0.02 8.54 6.19
C ARG A 103 -0.23 8.92 4.73
N ILE A 104 0.70 9.67 4.14
CA ILE A 104 0.64 10.01 2.72
C ILE A 104 0.99 8.75 1.91
N GLY A 105 0.13 8.41 0.96
CA GLY A 105 0.29 7.25 0.10
C GLY A 105 1.27 7.47 -1.06
N PRO A 106 1.68 6.38 -1.72
CA PRO A 106 2.59 6.44 -2.85
C PRO A 106 1.91 6.96 -4.12
N SER A 107 2.76 7.35 -5.07
CA SER A 107 2.36 7.60 -6.45
C SER A 107 3.10 6.67 -7.40
N PHE A 108 2.43 6.23 -8.45
CA PHE A 108 3.00 5.41 -9.51
C PHE A 108 2.87 6.11 -10.86
N VAL A 109 3.97 6.18 -11.59
CA VAL A 109 4.05 6.89 -12.87
C VAL A 109 3.85 5.89 -14.01
N VAL A 110 2.88 6.18 -14.87
CA VAL A 110 2.61 5.38 -16.06
C VAL A 110 2.97 6.17 -17.32
N THR A 111 3.71 5.51 -18.20
CA THR A 111 3.99 5.94 -19.57
C THR A 111 3.70 4.77 -20.51
N PRO A 112 3.60 4.98 -21.83
CA PRO A 112 3.50 3.87 -22.78
C PRO A 112 4.60 2.82 -22.59
N GLU A 113 5.81 3.23 -22.21
CA GLU A 113 6.94 2.33 -21.97
C GLU A 113 6.77 1.46 -20.72
N THR A 114 6.00 1.92 -19.73
CA THR A 114 5.69 1.16 -18.50
C THR A 114 5.02 -0.19 -18.82
N PHE A 115 4.32 -0.29 -19.96
CA PHE A 115 3.57 -1.47 -20.38
C PHE A 115 4.33 -2.42 -21.30
N LEU A 116 5.59 -2.14 -21.66
CA LEU A 116 6.36 -2.97 -22.61
C LEU A 116 6.59 -4.42 -22.15
N LYS A 117 6.55 -4.67 -20.84
CA LYS A 117 6.75 -6.02 -20.30
C LYS A 117 5.50 -6.89 -20.50
N SER A 118 4.30 -6.34 -20.33
CA SER A 118 3.04 -7.05 -20.56
C SER A 118 2.64 -7.04 -22.04
N ASP A 119 2.97 -5.97 -22.77
CA ASP A 119 2.75 -5.85 -24.21
C ASP A 119 4.04 -5.43 -24.96
N PRO A 120 4.92 -6.40 -25.25
CA PRO A 120 6.20 -6.13 -25.92
C PRO A 120 6.02 -5.66 -27.38
N GLU A 121 4.88 -5.97 -27.99
CA GLU A 121 4.60 -5.57 -29.37
C GLU A 121 4.06 -4.15 -29.48
N ARG A 122 3.83 -3.45 -28.35
CA ARG A 122 3.18 -2.13 -28.30
C ARG A 122 1.87 -2.13 -29.09
N ARG A 123 1.16 -3.26 -29.04
CA ARG A 123 -0.19 -3.30 -29.55
C ARG A 123 -0.93 -2.25 -28.73
N ARG A 124 -1.67 -1.41 -29.43
CA ARG A 124 -2.49 -0.41 -28.79
C ARG A 124 -3.56 -1.15 -27.98
N THR A 125 -3.45 -1.17 -26.65
CA THR A 125 -4.34 -1.94 -25.75
C THR A 125 -4.69 -1.19 -24.45
N THR A 126 -5.72 -1.71 -23.78
CA THR A 126 -6.13 -1.31 -22.43
C THR A 126 -5.41 -2.17 -21.39
N HIS A 127 -4.76 -1.53 -20.44
CA HIS A 127 -4.05 -2.14 -19.32
C HIS A 127 -4.76 -1.88 -18.00
N VAL A 128 -4.54 -2.76 -17.02
CA VAL A 128 -5.03 -2.57 -15.66
C VAL A 128 -3.85 -2.34 -14.74
N VAL A 129 -3.82 -1.20 -14.07
CA VAL A 129 -2.85 -0.90 -13.02
C VAL A 129 -3.53 -1.05 -11.68
N MET A 130 -3.01 -1.95 -10.85
CA MET A 130 -3.56 -2.27 -9.53
C MET A 130 -2.58 -1.87 -8.44
N VAL A 131 -3.08 -1.28 -7.36
CA VAL A 131 -2.33 -1.14 -6.11
C VAL A 131 -3.01 -1.96 -5.03
N VAL A 132 -2.22 -2.74 -4.29
CA VAL A 132 -2.67 -3.44 -3.08
C VAL A 132 -1.92 -2.84 -1.90
N ILE A 133 -2.64 -2.39 -0.89
CA ILE A 133 -2.08 -1.78 0.32
C ILE A 133 -2.43 -2.67 1.50
N SER A 134 -1.42 -3.08 2.26
CA SER A 134 -1.57 -4.01 3.38
C SER A 134 -0.64 -3.62 4.53
N ASP A 135 -1.09 -3.91 5.74
CA ASP A 135 -0.33 -3.88 7.01
C ASP A 135 0.53 -5.15 7.22
N GLY A 136 0.52 -6.06 6.24
CA GLY A 136 1.44 -7.18 6.15
C GLY A 136 1.10 -8.10 4.99
N PHE A 137 2.10 -8.52 4.21
CA PHE A 137 1.92 -9.44 3.09
C PHE A 137 2.49 -10.82 3.41
N GLU A 138 1.82 -11.89 2.97
CA GLU A 138 2.36 -13.24 3.07
C GLU A 138 3.72 -13.33 2.33
N SER A 139 4.64 -14.08 2.92
CA SER A 139 5.85 -14.52 2.20
C SER A 139 5.47 -15.66 1.26
N GLY A 140 5.45 -15.41 -0.05
CA GLY A 140 5.03 -16.43 -1.00
C GLY A 140 4.96 -15.93 -2.44
N SER A 141 4.23 -16.69 -3.27
CA SER A 141 4.03 -16.40 -4.69
C SER A 141 2.81 -15.53 -4.97
N ASP A 142 1.87 -15.41 -4.02
CA ASP A 142 0.75 -14.48 -4.12
C ASP A 142 1.11 -13.17 -3.44
N PHE A 143 1.52 -12.20 -4.23
CA PHE A 143 1.97 -10.90 -3.74
C PHE A 143 0.81 -9.97 -3.34
N THR A 144 -0.44 -10.38 -3.55
CA THR A 144 -1.63 -9.60 -3.17
C THR A 144 -2.21 -10.01 -1.82
N ARG A 145 -1.79 -11.17 -1.31
CA ARG A 145 -2.41 -11.78 -0.14
C ARG A 145 -1.88 -11.20 1.19
N PRO A 146 -2.77 -10.69 2.06
CA PRO A 146 -2.36 -10.26 3.39
C PRO A 146 -2.01 -11.47 4.27
N MET A 147 -1.11 -11.27 5.24
CA MET A 147 -0.80 -12.29 6.25
C MET A 147 -2.04 -12.67 7.08
N GLU A 148 -2.00 -13.84 7.72
CA GLU A 148 -3.03 -14.19 8.70
C GLU A 148 -3.13 -13.13 9.81
N GLY A 149 -4.34 -12.65 10.07
CA GLY A 149 -4.61 -11.57 11.02
C GLY A 149 -4.32 -10.16 10.51
N LYS A 150 -3.88 -10.01 9.26
CA LYS A 150 -3.65 -8.74 8.55
C LYS A 150 -4.72 -8.50 7.49
N ALA A 151 -4.78 -7.28 6.96
CA ALA A 151 -5.81 -6.91 6.00
C ALA A 151 -5.26 -6.01 4.88
N ALA A 152 -5.92 -6.09 3.72
CA ALA A 152 -5.51 -5.34 2.54
C ALA A 152 -6.70 -4.63 1.88
N VAL A 153 -6.39 -3.51 1.23
CA VAL A 153 -7.30 -2.77 0.35
C VAL A 153 -6.69 -2.67 -1.04
N THR A 154 -7.54 -2.70 -2.07
CA THR A 154 -7.12 -2.76 -3.47
C THR A 154 -7.82 -1.67 -4.28
N TYR A 155 -7.06 -0.99 -5.14
CA TYR A 155 -7.60 -0.05 -6.14
C TYR A 155 -7.04 -0.36 -7.52
N THR A 156 -7.86 -0.12 -8.55
CA THR A 156 -7.50 -0.43 -9.94
C THR A 156 -7.81 0.74 -10.86
N TRP A 157 -6.85 1.12 -11.68
CA TRP A 157 -7.00 2.07 -12.78
C TRP A 157 -7.00 1.33 -14.11
N THR A 158 -7.82 1.82 -15.03
CA THR A 158 -7.80 1.39 -16.43
C THR A 158 -6.98 2.39 -17.23
N VAL A 159 -5.92 1.92 -17.89
CA VAL A 159 -5.02 2.76 -18.69
C VAL A 159 -5.12 2.35 -20.16
N ASP A 160 -5.57 3.27 -20.99
CA ASP A 160 -5.73 3.07 -22.42
C ASP A 160 -4.55 3.68 -23.20
N THR A 161 -3.89 2.87 -24.02
CA THR A 161 -2.78 3.27 -24.88
C THR A 161 -3.18 3.34 -26.37
N THR A 162 -4.47 3.23 -26.68
CA THR A 162 -4.96 2.93 -28.04
C THR A 162 -5.04 4.12 -29.02
N GLU A 163 -5.01 5.36 -28.55
CA GLU A 163 -5.07 6.53 -29.42
C GLU A 163 -4.16 7.67 -28.94
N ALA A 164 -3.70 8.48 -29.91
CA ALA A 164 -2.97 9.72 -29.69
C ALA A 164 -3.91 10.77 -29.08
N ALA A 165 -4.37 10.54 -27.86
CA ALA A 165 -4.96 11.59 -27.06
C ALA A 165 -3.88 12.66 -26.86
N SER A 166 -4.22 13.92 -27.13
CA SER A 166 -3.46 15.06 -26.63
C SER A 166 -3.20 14.81 -25.15
N CYS A 167 -1.94 14.87 -24.73
CA CYS A 167 -1.63 14.70 -23.32
C CYS A 167 -2.49 15.71 -22.53
N PRO A 168 -3.10 15.30 -21.40
CA PRO A 168 -3.69 16.30 -20.51
C PRO A 168 -2.59 17.31 -20.23
N ASP A 169 -2.84 18.59 -20.56
CA ASP A 169 -1.91 19.67 -20.23
C ASP A 169 -1.56 19.54 -18.75
N GLU A 170 -0.28 19.71 -18.40
CA GLU A 170 0.11 20.05 -17.03
C GLU A 170 -0.45 21.44 -16.66
N SER A 171 -1.76 21.65 -16.76
CA SER A 171 -2.41 22.84 -16.26
C SER A 171 -2.55 22.69 -14.76
N GLN A 172 -1.49 23.12 -14.07
CA GLN A 172 -1.56 23.77 -12.75
C GLN A 172 -2.45 23.07 -11.72
N ASP A 173 -2.06 21.89 -11.24
CA ASP A 173 -2.52 21.52 -9.89
C ASP A 173 -1.58 22.19 -8.89
N GLY A 174 -2.12 23.24 -8.28
CA GLY A 174 -1.41 24.24 -7.52
C GLY A 174 -0.62 23.66 -6.35
N GLY A 175 0.49 24.33 -6.05
CA GLY A 175 1.23 24.10 -4.83
C GLY A 175 0.29 24.14 -3.62
N TYR A 176 0.22 23.04 -2.91
CA TYR A 176 -0.10 23.05 -1.50
C TYR A 176 1.21 22.95 -0.74
N LEU A 177 1.66 24.12 -0.27
CA LEU A 177 2.55 24.26 0.88
C LEU A 177 1.81 23.86 2.15
#